data_AF-A0A517WUH7-F1
#
_entry.id   AF-A0A517WUH7-F1
#
_cell.length_a   1.000
_cell.length_b   1.000
_cell.length_c   1.000
_cell.angle_alpha   90.00
_cell.angle_beta   90.00
_cell.angle_gamma   90.00
#
_symmetry.space_group_name_H-M   'P 1'
#
loop_
_entity.id
_entity.type
_entity.pdbx_description
1 polymer ?
#
loop_
_entity_poly.entity_id
_entity_poly.type
_entity_poly.pdbx_seq_one_letter_code
_entity_poly.pdbx_strand_id
1 'polypeptide(L)'
;MSRRHTFPALVWALALVFCVSCSSSEAPQNVPEEVTVDLGGSGVDLGSASSLEMEGDLANEEKPTRRFQPITLGNNSKSTVTKTEVPDEQKFDNVLEALKPLQIMLGDWGGTTFKKIGGFSSVETLDWVWDLQTDPAQPALVMKADKSRYYKNARLTYLTGKQKYQLILTNKAGQKRVYEGDFSVPLKKVPGDDNPNVMHSTFKLSLSLVEPADEKKYAQIIFNQQNNDRYMFELYDLRGESYTRFDTINTRRKGTSFAKSDSDYGDKTCVISGGLGTSQVTYQGKSYWVCCSGCRKAFDADPEKWIAKYEANKKETKTQ
;
A
#
# COMPACT_ATOMS: atom_id res chain seq x y z
N MET A 1 -42.43 -17.09 -62.19
CA MET A 1 -43.21 -15.84 -62.24
C MET A 1 -43.46 -15.38 -60.81
N SER A 2 -42.91 -14.21 -60.47
CA SER A 2 -43.00 -13.56 -59.17
C SER A 2 -44.37 -12.94 -58.94
N ARG A 3 -44.98 -13.13 -57.76
CA ARG A 3 -45.94 -12.17 -57.20
C ARG A 3 -45.85 -12.15 -55.68
N ARG A 4 -45.18 -11.11 -55.18
CA ARG A 4 -45.21 -10.62 -53.81
C ARG A 4 -46.60 -10.03 -53.53
N HIS A 5 -47.17 -10.34 -52.38
CA HIS A 5 -48.25 -9.55 -51.79
C HIS A 5 -47.76 -8.96 -50.46
N THR A 6 -47.60 -7.64 -50.46
CA THR A 6 -47.34 -6.74 -49.34
C THR A 6 -48.64 -6.01 -49.00
N PHE A 7 -49.01 -5.88 -47.72
CA PHE A 7 -49.98 -4.89 -47.20
C PHE A 7 -49.95 -4.90 -45.64
N PRO A 8 -50.35 -3.81 -44.92
CA PRO A 8 -49.42 -2.75 -44.53
C PRO A 8 -49.35 -2.49 -43.00
N ALA A 9 -48.43 -1.60 -42.63
CA ALA A 9 -48.18 -1.04 -41.31
C ALA A 9 -49.34 -0.15 -40.81
N LEU A 10 -49.68 -0.27 -39.53
CA LEU A 10 -50.63 0.60 -38.83
C LEU A 10 -49.85 1.67 -38.04
N VAL A 11 -49.97 2.92 -38.49
CA VAL A 11 -49.46 4.12 -37.83
C VAL A 11 -50.54 4.62 -36.88
N TRP A 12 -50.22 4.76 -35.59
CA TRP A 12 -51.08 5.45 -34.62
C TRP A 12 -50.61 6.91 -34.50
N ALA A 13 -51.47 7.82 -34.96
CA ALA A 13 -51.29 9.26 -34.91
C ALA A 13 -51.79 9.81 -33.57
N LEU A 14 -50.96 10.67 -32.99
CA LEU A 14 -51.17 11.47 -31.79
C LEU A 14 -52.09 12.66 -32.13
N ALA A 15 -53.17 12.86 -31.37
CA ALA A 15 -54.00 14.07 -31.45
C ALA A 15 -53.82 14.91 -30.18
N LEU A 16 -53.23 16.09 -30.36
CA LEU A 16 -53.11 17.19 -29.41
C LEU A 16 -54.44 17.95 -29.32
N VAL A 17 -54.91 18.21 -28.10
CA VAL A 17 -55.90 19.25 -27.82
C VAL A 17 -55.22 20.37 -27.03
N PHE A 18 -55.20 21.56 -27.64
CA PHE A 18 -54.79 22.82 -27.05
C PHE A 18 -55.87 23.34 -26.08
N CYS A 19 -55.47 23.72 -24.87
CA CYS A 19 -56.12 24.80 -24.14
C CYS A 19 -55.06 25.82 -23.76
N VAL A 20 -55.25 27.03 -24.29
CA VAL A 20 -54.48 28.26 -24.03
C VAL A 20 -55.02 28.88 -22.74
N SER A 21 -54.16 29.23 -21.79
CA SER A 21 -54.24 30.53 -21.11
C SER A 21 -52.91 30.89 -20.46
N CYS A 22 -52.42 32.09 -20.80
CA CYS A 22 -51.19 32.73 -20.36
C CYS A 22 -51.18 33.06 -18.86
N SER A 23 -50.01 32.98 -18.23
CA SER A 23 -49.42 34.18 -17.59
C SER A 23 -47.91 34.01 -17.37
N SER A 24 -47.21 35.09 -17.66
CA SER A 24 -45.77 35.32 -17.80
C SER A 24 -44.99 35.38 -16.49
N SER A 25 -43.72 34.92 -16.52
CA SER A 25 -42.55 35.70 -16.05
C SER A 25 -41.25 34.92 -16.25
N GLU A 26 -40.35 35.45 -17.07
CA GLU A 26 -38.94 35.03 -17.20
C GLU A 26 -38.16 35.29 -15.91
N ALA A 27 -37.27 34.36 -15.55
CA ALA A 27 -36.14 34.59 -14.64
C ALA A 27 -35.02 33.55 -14.91
N PRO A 28 -33.75 33.89 -14.63
CA PRO A 28 -32.60 33.53 -15.46
C PRO A 28 -31.66 32.48 -14.84
N GLN A 29 -30.67 32.10 -15.65
CA GLN A 29 -29.58 31.16 -15.35
C GLN A 29 -28.74 31.59 -14.13
N ASN A 30 -28.52 30.65 -13.20
CA ASN A 30 -27.64 30.82 -12.05
C ASN A 30 -26.18 30.48 -12.40
N VAL A 31 -25.30 31.48 -12.31
CA VAL A 31 -23.86 31.35 -12.10
C VAL A 31 -23.60 31.72 -10.63
N PRO A 32 -22.83 30.96 -9.84
CA PRO A 32 -22.44 31.42 -8.51
C PRO A 32 -21.20 32.31 -8.60
N GLU A 33 -21.40 33.56 -8.20
CA GLU A 33 -20.42 34.62 -8.05
C GLU A 33 -19.61 34.48 -6.74
N GLU A 34 -18.41 35.04 -6.80
CA GLU A 34 -17.38 35.13 -5.77
C GLU A 34 -17.81 36.01 -4.60
N VAL A 35 -17.67 35.51 -3.36
CA VAL A 35 -17.95 36.28 -2.15
C VAL A 35 -16.66 36.94 -1.68
N THR A 36 -16.60 38.26 -1.79
CA THR A 36 -15.62 39.10 -1.09
C THR A 36 -16.26 39.68 0.16
N VAL A 37 -15.53 39.62 1.28
CA VAL A 37 -15.85 40.35 2.51
C VAL A 37 -14.62 41.15 2.93
N ASP A 38 -14.79 42.47 2.92
CA ASP A 38 -13.85 43.48 3.40
C ASP A 38 -14.04 43.69 4.91
N LEU A 39 -12.93 43.67 5.65
CA LEU A 39 -12.85 44.17 7.03
C LEU A 39 -11.58 45.02 7.11
N GLY A 40 -11.79 46.32 7.01
CA GLY A 40 -10.72 47.30 6.93
C GLY A 40 -9.85 47.45 8.19
N GLY A 41 -8.69 48.04 7.92
CA GLY A 41 -8.13 49.10 8.76
C GLY A 41 -7.21 48.67 9.90
N SER A 42 -5.90 48.72 9.64
CA SER A 42 -4.96 49.54 10.43
C SER A 42 -3.66 49.64 9.67
N GLY A 43 -3.39 50.84 9.14
CA GLY A 43 -2.14 51.16 8.47
C GLY A 43 -0.99 51.29 9.45
N VAL A 44 0.20 50.95 8.97
CA VAL A 44 1.44 51.62 9.38
C VAL A 44 2.26 51.90 8.13
N ASP A 45 2.62 53.17 8.06
CA ASP A 45 3.44 53.90 7.11
C ASP A 45 4.87 53.34 7.03
N LEU A 46 5.43 53.17 5.83
CA LEU A 46 6.86 53.27 5.61
C LEU A 46 7.16 53.81 4.21
N GLY A 47 7.80 54.97 4.20
CA GLY A 47 8.17 55.75 3.04
C GLY A 47 9.22 55.12 2.13
N SER A 48 9.31 55.79 0.98
CA SER A 48 10.17 55.65 -0.18
C SER A 48 11.66 55.49 0.12
N ALA A 49 12.35 54.62 -0.64
CA ALA A 49 13.66 54.94 -1.24
C ALA A 49 14.12 53.88 -2.27
N SER A 50 14.36 54.40 -3.48
CA SER A 50 15.34 54.04 -4.50
C SER A 50 16.04 52.67 -4.48
N SER A 51 15.93 52.03 -5.66
CA SER A 51 16.91 51.22 -6.40
C SER A 51 18.31 51.09 -5.81
N LEU A 52 18.70 49.86 -5.51
CA LEU A 52 20.06 49.36 -5.69
C LEU A 52 19.98 47.94 -6.27
N GLU A 53 20.54 47.82 -7.48
CA GLU A 53 20.83 46.56 -8.14
C GLU A 53 21.88 45.80 -7.31
N MET A 54 21.59 44.54 -6.97
CA MET A 54 22.62 43.62 -6.52
C MET A 54 22.26 42.22 -7.03
N GLU A 55 23.03 41.76 -8.00
CA GLU A 55 23.03 40.38 -8.49
C GLU A 55 23.32 39.43 -7.32
N GLY A 56 22.56 38.34 -7.24
CA GLY A 56 22.73 37.31 -6.23
C GLY A 56 21.87 36.09 -6.56
N ASP A 57 22.49 35.11 -7.20
CA ASP A 57 21.95 33.76 -7.40
C ASP A 57 21.40 33.16 -6.10
N LEU A 58 20.12 32.76 -6.12
CA LEU A 58 19.54 31.91 -5.08
C LEU A 58 19.09 30.59 -5.70
N ALA A 59 20.02 29.63 -5.66
CA ALA A 59 19.72 28.22 -5.80
C ALA A 59 18.97 27.71 -4.55
N ASN A 60 17.91 26.96 -4.82
CA ASN A 60 17.07 26.23 -3.90
C ASN A 60 17.89 25.22 -3.06
N GLU A 61 18.02 25.42 -1.75
CA GLU A 61 18.63 24.44 -0.83
C GLU A 61 17.61 23.34 -0.46
N GLU A 62 17.61 22.23 -1.21
CA GLU A 62 17.08 20.97 -0.73
C GLU A 62 18.05 20.34 0.29
N LYS A 63 17.53 20.04 1.49
CA LYS A 63 18.23 19.25 2.52
C LYS A 63 18.74 17.93 1.94
N PRO A 64 20.04 17.57 2.08
CA PRO A 64 20.57 16.38 1.44
C PRO A 64 20.10 15.12 2.16
N THR A 65 19.35 14.28 1.45
CA THR A 65 19.20 12.85 1.77
C THR A 65 20.57 12.22 1.89
N ARG A 66 20.89 11.66 3.06
CA ARG A 66 22.14 10.92 3.30
C ARG A 66 22.21 9.71 2.38
N ARG A 67 22.93 9.85 1.26
CA ARG A 67 23.39 8.73 0.44
C ARG A 67 24.58 8.10 1.16
N PHE A 68 24.43 6.87 1.63
CA PHE A 68 25.56 6.07 2.05
C PHE A 68 26.43 5.78 0.83
N GLN A 69 27.52 6.54 0.67
CA GLN A 69 28.60 6.14 -0.22
C GLN A 69 29.64 5.34 0.57
N PRO A 70 30.20 4.27 0.00
CA PRO A 70 31.24 3.49 0.66
C PRO A 70 32.53 4.32 0.74
N ILE A 71 33.08 4.44 1.95
CA ILE A 71 34.38 5.08 2.21
C ILE A 71 35.46 4.23 1.55
N THR A 72 36.14 4.76 0.53
CA THR A 72 37.36 4.15 -0.01
C THR A 72 38.56 4.69 0.75
N LEU A 73 39.03 3.92 1.75
CA LEU A 73 40.37 4.08 2.30
C LEU A 73 41.35 3.44 1.33
N GLY A 74 42.12 4.29 0.62
CA GLY A 74 43.15 3.85 -0.30
C GLY A 74 44.28 3.15 0.47
N ASN A 75 44.55 1.90 0.10
CA ASN A 75 45.90 1.35 0.24
C ASN A 75 46.19 0.42 -0.95
N ASN A 76 47.25 0.75 -1.68
CA ASN A 76 47.72 0.02 -2.85
C ASN A 76 48.21 -1.37 -2.44
N SER A 77 47.47 -2.41 -2.82
CA SER A 77 47.99 -3.77 -3.01
C SER A 77 47.03 -4.56 -3.87
N LYS A 78 47.51 -5.03 -5.03
CA LYS A 78 46.82 -5.96 -5.94
C LYS A 78 46.07 -7.02 -5.13
N SER A 79 44.76 -6.89 -5.08
CA SER A 79 43.88 -7.86 -4.45
C SER A 79 42.76 -8.15 -5.43
N THR A 80 42.73 -9.42 -5.85
CA THR A 80 41.62 -10.09 -6.52
C THR A 80 40.30 -9.60 -5.94
N VAL A 81 39.37 -9.19 -6.82
CA VAL A 81 38.01 -8.80 -6.44
C VAL A 81 37.29 -10.04 -5.92
N THR A 82 37.47 -10.36 -4.65
CA THR A 82 36.56 -11.22 -3.91
C THR A 82 35.36 -10.37 -3.60
N LYS A 83 34.23 -10.69 -4.22
CA LYS A 83 32.93 -10.09 -3.92
C LYS A 83 32.63 -10.39 -2.45
N THR A 84 32.93 -9.46 -1.54
CA THR A 84 32.65 -9.64 -0.11
C THR A 84 31.15 -9.81 0.05
N GLU A 85 30.73 -11.04 0.33
CA GLU A 85 29.33 -11.38 0.52
C GLU A 85 28.84 -10.79 1.85
N VAL A 86 27.76 -10.02 1.79
CA VAL A 86 27.13 -9.43 2.99
C VAL A 86 26.71 -10.58 3.92
N PRO A 87 27.03 -10.57 5.23
CA PRO A 87 26.60 -11.62 6.16
C PRO A 87 25.09 -11.80 6.17
N ASP A 88 24.61 -13.03 6.32
CA ASP A 88 23.18 -13.35 6.23
C ASP A 88 22.32 -12.63 7.27
N GLU A 89 22.88 -12.34 8.45
CA GLU A 89 22.20 -11.53 9.46
C GLU A 89 21.97 -10.08 8.99
N GLN A 90 22.94 -9.50 8.28
CA GLN A 90 22.79 -8.16 7.73
C GLN A 90 21.85 -8.16 6.51
N LYS A 91 21.82 -9.24 5.71
CA LYS A 91 20.80 -9.43 4.68
C LYS A 91 19.39 -9.50 5.30
N PHE A 92 19.22 -10.27 6.38
CA PHE A 92 17.97 -10.39 7.12
C PHE A 92 17.46 -9.02 7.59
N ASP A 93 18.30 -8.25 8.31
CA ASP A 93 17.89 -6.98 8.89
C ASP A 93 17.51 -5.96 7.81
N ASN A 94 18.26 -5.93 6.69
CA ASN A 94 17.94 -5.06 5.53
C ASN A 94 16.59 -5.41 4.89
N VAL A 95 16.28 -6.70 4.72
CA VAL A 95 15.01 -7.13 4.15
C VAL A 95 13.86 -6.88 5.13
N LEU A 96 14.08 -7.13 6.43
CA LEU A 96 13.09 -6.87 7.47
C LEU A 96 12.73 -5.38 7.52
N GLU A 97 13.72 -4.49 7.49
CA GLU A 97 13.50 -3.03 7.43
C GLU A 97 12.68 -2.62 6.22
N ALA A 98 13.03 -3.10 5.03
CA ALA A 98 12.29 -2.79 3.81
C ALA A 98 10.83 -3.27 3.88
N LEU A 99 10.54 -4.35 4.62
CA LEU A 99 9.19 -4.88 4.77
C LEU A 99 8.39 -4.24 5.92
N LYS A 100 9.00 -3.45 6.82
CA LYS A 100 8.29 -2.80 7.93
C LYS A 100 7.08 -1.95 7.50
N PRO A 101 7.12 -1.15 6.41
CA PRO A 101 5.95 -0.40 5.97
C PRO A 101 4.74 -1.29 5.61
N LEU A 102 5.00 -2.53 5.19
CA LEU A 102 3.99 -3.51 4.79
C LEU A 102 3.48 -4.34 5.97
N GLN A 103 4.03 -4.18 7.17
CA GLN A 103 3.59 -4.93 8.36
C GLN A 103 2.12 -4.67 8.71
N ILE A 104 1.56 -3.54 8.28
CA ILE A 104 0.13 -3.27 8.41
C ILE A 104 -0.71 -4.34 7.69
N MET A 105 -0.19 -5.06 6.69
CA MET A 105 -0.93 -6.14 6.05
C MET A 105 -1.03 -7.41 6.90
N LEU A 106 -0.26 -7.57 7.97
CA LEU A 106 -0.28 -8.78 8.81
C LEU A 106 -1.64 -9.01 9.47
N GLY A 107 -2.01 -10.28 9.60
CA GLY A 107 -3.24 -10.76 10.24
C GLY A 107 -4.29 -11.25 9.26
N ASP A 108 -5.48 -11.48 9.81
CA ASP A 108 -6.62 -12.05 9.09
C ASP A 108 -7.45 -11.00 8.36
N TRP A 109 -7.77 -11.29 7.11
CA TRP A 109 -8.60 -10.45 6.24
C TRP A 109 -9.73 -11.26 5.62
N GLY A 110 -10.92 -10.67 5.59
CA GLY A 110 -12.06 -11.16 4.83
C GLY A 110 -12.36 -10.18 3.70
N GLY A 111 -12.83 -10.68 2.57
CA GLY A 111 -13.14 -9.81 1.45
C GLY A 111 -14.09 -10.40 0.44
N THR A 112 -14.42 -9.59 -0.56
CA THR A 112 -15.22 -10.02 -1.70
C THR A 112 -14.64 -9.49 -3.01
N THR A 113 -14.72 -10.30 -4.07
CA THR A 113 -14.37 -9.83 -5.42
C THR A 113 -15.39 -8.82 -5.93
N PHE A 114 -14.92 -7.79 -6.62
CA PHE A 114 -15.78 -6.87 -7.36
C PHE A 114 -16.42 -7.57 -8.56
N LYS A 115 -15.63 -8.35 -9.31
CA LYS A 115 -16.09 -9.14 -10.44
C LYS A 115 -17.00 -10.27 -9.99
N LYS A 116 -18.19 -10.30 -10.56
CA LYS A 116 -19.19 -11.35 -10.35
C LYS A 116 -19.04 -12.43 -11.41
N ILE A 117 -19.13 -13.70 -11.01
CA ILE A 117 -19.18 -14.86 -11.90
C ILE A 117 -20.45 -15.62 -11.58
N GLY A 118 -21.27 -15.91 -12.59
CA GLY A 118 -22.60 -16.48 -12.38
C GLY A 118 -23.52 -15.61 -11.52
N GLY A 119 -23.29 -14.28 -11.50
CA GLY A 119 -24.04 -13.33 -10.67
C GLY A 119 -23.50 -13.13 -9.25
N PHE A 120 -22.49 -13.88 -8.81
CA PHE A 120 -22.00 -13.85 -7.44
C PHE A 120 -20.55 -13.35 -7.31
N SER A 121 -20.31 -12.53 -6.30
CA SER A 121 -18.96 -12.21 -5.82
C SER A 121 -18.38 -13.40 -5.07
N SER A 122 -17.09 -13.66 -5.22
CA SER A 122 -16.39 -14.67 -4.43
C SER A 122 -16.09 -14.13 -3.04
N VAL A 123 -16.19 -14.99 -2.03
CA VAL A 123 -15.71 -14.70 -0.68
C VAL A 123 -14.23 -15.01 -0.63
N GLU A 124 -13.45 -14.05 -0.16
CA GLU A 124 -11.99 -14.12 -0.08
C GLU A 124 -11.58 -14.14 1.39
N THR A 125 -10.61 -14.97 1.74
CA THR A 125 -10.01 -15.01 3.09
C THR A 125 -8.51 -15.02 2.92
N LEU A 126 -7.82 -14.04 3.48
CA LEU A 126 -6.38 -13.84 3.32
C LEU A 126 -5.76 -13.69 4.70
N ASP A 127 -4.81 -14.55 5.07
CA ASP A 127 -4.08 -14.48 6.33
C ASP A 127 -2.61 -14.22 6.03
N TRP A 128 -2.11 -13.06 6.47
CA TRP A 128 -0.72 -12.65 6.29
C TRP A 128 0.07 -12.83 7.58
N VAL A 129 1.18 -13.55 7.49
CA VAL A 129 2.10 -13.75 8.62
C VAL A 129 3.53 -13.53 8.18
N TRP A 130 4.40 -13.26 9.14
CA TRP A 130 5.84 -13.30 8.89
C TRP A 130 6.31 -14.73 8.65
N ASP A 131 7.21 -14.88 7.67
CA ASP A 131 8.09 -16.01 7.52
C ASP A 131 9.53 -15.54 7.70
N LEU A 132 10.11 -15.88 8.85
CA LEU A 132 11.46 -15.48 9.27
C LEU A 132 12.40 -16.69 9.34
N GLN A 133 11.92 -17.88 8.96
CA GLN A 133 12.60 -19.15 9.22
C GLN A 133 12.90 -19.93 7.94
N THR A 134 12.01 -19.91 6.95
CA THR A 134 12.20 -20.73 5.73
C THR A 134 13.48 -20.36 4.98
N ASP A 135 13.78 -19.07 4.94
CA ASP A 135 15.02 -18.53 4.37
C ASP A 135 15.47 -17.35 5.23
N PRO A 136 16.45 -17.55 6.14
CA PRO A 136 16.95 -16.51 7.02
C PRO A 136 17.59 -15.33 6.27
N ALA A 137 18.09 -15.50 5.05
CA ALA A 137 18.64 -14.37 4.28
C ALA A 137 17.54 -13.54 3.59
N GLN A 138 16.32 -14.09 3.50
CA GLN A 138 15.23 -13.53 2.69
C GLN A 138 13.89 -13.57 3.45
N PRO A 139 13.75 -12.92 4.63
CA PRO A 139 12.48 -12.89 5.34
C PRO A 139 11.34 -12.35 4.47
N ALA A 140 10.12 -12.77 4.76
CA ALA A 140 8.96 -12.46 3.91
C ALA A 140 7.67 -12.32 4.70
N LEU A 141 6.72 -11.59 4.10
CA LEU A 141 5.31 -11.71 4.42
C LEU A 141 4.72 -12.84 3.57
N VAL A 142 4.14 -13.85 4.20
CA VAL A 142 3.48 -14.95 3.49
C VAL A 142 1.98 -14.89 3.72
N MET A 143 1.22 -15.08 2.64
CA MET A 143 -0.23 -15.09 2.66
C MET A 143 -0.75 -16.50 2.47
N LYS A 144 -1.72 -16.92 3.27
CA LYS A 144 -2.60 -18.07 2.97
C LYS A 144 -3.96 -17.56 2.52
N ALA A 145 -4.51 -18.18 1.48
CA ALA A 145 -5.70 -17.71 0.80
C ALA A 145 -6.74 -18.82 0.60
N ASP A 146 -7.17 -19.46 1.70
CA ASP A 146 -7.90 -20.73 1.67
C ASP A 146 -9.19 -20.71 0.83
N LYS A 147 -9.97 -19.62 0.92
CA LYS A 147 -11.22 -19.47 0.16
C LYS A 147 -11.07 -18.68 -1.13
N SER A 148 -9.89 -18.13 -1.41
CA SER A 148 -9.72 -17.18 -2.50
C SER A 148 -10.06 -17.77 -3.86
N ARG A 149 -10.66 -16.99 -4.77
CA ARG A 149 -10.91 -17.41 -6.16
C ARG A 149 -9.61 -17.59 -6.94
N TYR A 150 -8.61 -16.76 -6.68
CA TYR A 150 -7.45 -16.60 -7.55
C TYR A 150 -6.23 -17.39 -7.07
N TYR A 151 -5.89 -17.26 -5.80
CA TYR A 151 -4.60 -17.70 -5.27
C TYR A 151 -4.77 -18.62 -4.07
N LYS A 152 -3.81 -19.50 -3.84
CA LYS A 152 -3.73 -20.34 -2.64
C LYS A 152 -2.77 -19.75 -1.62
N ASN A 153 -1.66 -19.18 -2.09
CA ASN A 153 -0.68 -18.53 -1.24
C ASN A 153 0.04 -17.39 -1.96
N ALA A 154 0.70 -16.54 -1.16
CA ALA A 154 1.63 -15.52 -1.63
C ALA A 154 2.89 -15.50 -0.77
N ARG A 155 3.99 -15.01 -1.34
CA ARG A 155 5.23 -14.69 -0.64
C ARG A 155 5.74 -13.34 -1.12
N LEU A 156 5.77 -12.35 -0.24
CA LEU A 156 6.22 -10.99 -0.50
C LEU A 156 7.52 -10.72 0.27
N THR A 157 8.58 -10.36 -0.44
CA THR A 157 9.90 -10.06 0.13
C THR A 157 10.54 -8.87 -0.58
N TYR A 158 11.74 -8.48 -0.16
CA TYR A 158 12.52 -7.40 -0.78
C TYR A 158 13.86 -7.93 -1.30
N LEU A 159 14.13 -7.68 -2.58
CA LEU A 159 15.37 -8.07 -3.25
C LEU A 159 16.37 -6.94 -3.11
N THR A 160 17.28 -7.01 -2.13
CA THR A 160 18.28 -5.96 -1.85
C THR A 160 19.17 -5.66 -3.06
N GLY A 161 19.58 -6.69 -3.81
CA GLY A 161 20.41 -6.53 -5.01
C GLY A 161 19.71 -5.86 -6.19
N LYS A 162 18.37 -5.92 -6.26
CA LYS A 162 17.57 -5.23 -7.30
C LYS A 162 16.92 -3.94 -6.79
N GLN A 163 16.88 -3.75 -5.48
CA GLN A 163 16.09 -2.72 -4.80
C GLN A 163 14.61 -2.75 -5.21
N LYS A 164 14.03 -3.95 -5.23
CA LYS A 164 12.63 -4.20 -5.64
C LYS A 164 11.92 -5.08 -4.64
N TYR A 165 10.63 -4.86 -4.46
CA TYR A 165 9.77 -5.85 -3.82
C TYR A 165 9.49 -6.97 -4.81
N GLN A 166 9.50 -8.21 -4.33
CA GLN A 166 9.10 -9.38 -5.11
C GLN A 166 7.90 -10.05 -4.45
N LEU A 167 6.86 -10.28 -5.24
CA LEU A 167 5.70 -11.08 -4.85
C LEU A 167 5.64 -12.34 -5.70
N ILE A 168 5.66 -13.50 -5.05
CA ILE A 168 5.37 -14.78 -5.68
C ILE A 168 3.95 -15.17 -5.30
N LEU A 169 3.07 -15.33 -6.30
CA LEU A 169 1.71 -15.84 -6.12
C LEU A 169 1.62 -17.27 -6.65
N THR A 170 1.05 -18.18 -5.86
CA THR A 170 0.73 -19.53 -6.31
C THR A 170 -0.77 -19.68 -6.43
N ASN A 171 -1.26 -20.07 -7.60
CA ASN A 171 -2.69 -20.31 -7.81
C ASN A 171 -3.14 -21.68 -7.27
N LYS A 172 -4.44 -21.98 -7.34
CA LYS A 172 -5.00 -23.26 -6.88
C LYS A 172 -4.47 -24.49 -7.62
N ALA A 173 -4.03 -24.32 -8.87
CA ALA A 173 -3.40 -25.37 -9.67
C ALA A 173 -1.89 -25.54 -9.35
N GLY A 174 -1.35 -24.77 -8.41
CA GLY A 174 0.07 -24.83 -8.05
C GLY A 174 0.99 -24.02 -8.97
N GLN A 175 0.45 -23.32 -9.97
CA GLN A 175 1.24 -22.50 -10.88
C GLN A 175 1.70 -21.24 -10.16
N LYS A 176 2.99 -20.93 -10.30
CA LYS A 176 3.61 -19.73 -9.71
C LYS A 176 3.64 -18.59 -10.71
N ARG A 177 3.53 -17.38 -10.19
CA ARG A 177 3.78 -16.13 -10.90
C ARG A 177 4.64 -15.24 -10.04
N VAL A 178 5.68 -14.67 -10.65
CA VAL A 178 6.63 -13.77 -9.98
C VAL A 178 6.37 -12.37 -10.47
N TYR A 179 6.20 -11.46 -9.52
CA TYR A 179 6.01 -10.05 -9.77
C TYR A 179 7.12 -9.26 -9.07
N GLU A 180 7.58 -8.19 -9.69
CA GLU A 180 8.55 -7.26 -9.11
C GLU A 180 8.06 -5.82 -9.24
N GLY A 181 8.38 -4.97 -8.26
CA GLY A 181 7.97 -3.57 -8.30
C GLY A 181 8.25 -2.81 -7.00
N ASP A 182 7.60 -1.66 -6.84
CA ASP A 182 7.86 -0.69 -5.77
C ASP A 182 6.59 0.03 -5.33
N PHE A 183 6.72 0.82 -4.27
CA PHE A 183 5.70 1.79 -3.90
C PHE A 183 5.50 2.80 -5.04
N SER A 184 4.32 2.78 -5.65
CA SER A 184 3.86 3.87 -6.52
C SER A 184 3.30 5.03 -5.70
N VAL A 185 2.86 4.76 -4.46
CA VAL A 185 2.62 5.74 -3.42
C VAL A 185 3.29 5.23 -2.14
N PRO A 186 4.26 5.94 -1.55
CA PRO A 186 4.94 5.50 -0.33
C PRO A 186 3.97 5.49 0.85
N LEU A 187 4.37 4.81 1.93
CA LEU A 187 3.61 4.82 3.19
C LEU A 187 3.41 6.25 3.70
N LYS A 188 2.16 6.61 3.94
CA LYS A 188 1.75 7.87 4.59
C LYS A 188 0.84 7.58 5.76
N LYS A 189 1.02 8.32 6.85
CA LYS A 189 0.03 8.38 7.94
C LYS A 189 -0.89 9.58 7.69
N VAL A 190 -2.19 9.33 7.62
CA VAL A 190 -3.22 10.35 7.43
C VAL A 190 -4.24 10.26 8.57
N PRO A 191 -4.80 11.37 9.06
CA PRO A 191 -5.93 11.33 9.98
C PRO A 191 -7.10 10.56 9.38
N GLY A 192 -7.83 9.80 10.18
CA GLY A 192 -9.00 9.08 9.72
C GLY A 192 -10.20 9.99 9.49
N ASP A 193 -10.92 9.75 8.39
CA ASP A 193 -12.14 10.50 8.04
C ASP A 193 -13.22 10.36 9.14
N ASP A 194 -13.33 9.16 9.73
CA ASP A 194 -14.29 8.87 10.80
C ASP A 194 -13.85 9.42 12.17
N ASN A 195 -12.53 9.49 12.41
CA ASN A 195 -11.96 10.00 13.65
C ASN A 195 -10.55 10.55 13.39
N PRO A 196 -10.35 11.89 13.43
CA PRO A 196 -9.07 12.50 13.12
C PRO A 196 -7.97 12.16 14.14
N ASN A 197 -8.33 11.65 15.33
CA ASN A 197 -7.36 11.19 16.32
C ASN A 197 -6.83 9.78 16.03
N VAL A 198 -7.42 9.07 15.06
CA VAL A 198 -6.95 7.76 14.62
C VAL A 198 -6.15 7.95 13.33
N MET A 199 -4.84 7.78 13.43
CA MET A 199 -3.97 7.80 12.24
C MET A 199 -4.12 6.51 11.45
N HIS A 200 -4.29 6.64 10.15
CA HIS A 200 -4.35 5.56 9.18
C HIS A 200 -3.10 5.51 8.31
N SER A 201 -2.56 4.32 8.15
CA SER A 201 -1.48 3.99 7.24
C SER A 201 -2.06 3.73 5.85
N THR A 202 -1.56 4.45 4.85
CA THR A 202 -1.97 4.33 3.44
C THR A 202 -0.76 4.20 2.53
N PHE A 203 -0.88 3.42 1.46
CA PHE A 203 0.18 3.24 0.46
C PHE A 203 -0.38 2.59 -0.81
N LYS A 204 0.40 2.62 -1.89
CA LYS A 204 0.18 1.75 -3.05
C LYS A 204 1.48 1.06 -3.43
N LEU A 205 1.49 -0.27 -3.34
CA LEU A 205 2.59 -1.12 -3.83
C LEU A 205 2.17 -1.68 -5.19
N SER A 206 2.89 -1.31 -6.24
CA SER A 206 2.61 -1.72 -7.63
C SER A 206 3.65 -2.73 -8.08
N LEU A 207 3.19 -3.89 -8.55
CA LEU A 207 4.02 -5.05 -8.86
C LEU A 207 3.68 -5.55 -10.26
N SER A 208 4.65 -5.54 -11.16
CA SER A 208 4.49 -5.99 -12.54
C SER A 208 4.97 -7.43 -12.68
N LEU A 209 4.26 -8.23 -13.48
CA LEU A 209 4.61 -9.62 -13.74
C LEU A 209 5.95 -9.68 -14.47
N VAL A 210 6.87 -10.50 -13.95
CA VAL A 210 8.17 -10.78 -14.58
C VAL A 210 8.27 -12.23 -15.02
N GLU A 211 7.52 -13.14 -14.37
CA GLU A 211 7.49 -14.55 -14.75
C GLU A 211 6.08 -15.13 -14.58
N PRO A 212 5.49 -15.73 -15.62
CA PRO A 212 6.02 -15.84 -16.99
C PRO A 212 5.93 -14.51 -17.76
N ALA A 213 6.96 -14.17 -18.54
CA ALA A 213 7.11 -12.85 -19.17
C ALA A 213 6.04 -12.50 -20.22
N ASP A 214 5.54 -13.50 -20.96
CA ASP A 214 4.57 -13.28 -22.06
C ASP A 214 3.10 -13.30 -21.62
N GLU A 215 2.83 -13.50 -20.33
CA GLU A 215 1.48 -13.55 -19.81
C GLU A 215 0.89 -12.14 -19.68
N LYS A 216 -0.29 -11.96 -20.26
CA LYS A 216 -1.00 -10.68 -20.28
C LYS A 216 -2.11 -10.63 -19.24
N LYS A 217 -2.61 -11.77 -18.76
CA LYS A 217 -3.63 -11.83 -17.71
C LYS A 217 -3.00 -11.63 -16.35
N TYR A 218 -3.59 -10.75 -15.54
CA TYR A 218 -3.07 -10.39 -14.21
C TYR A 218 -1.58 -9.99 -14.29
N ALA A 219 -1.23 -9.23 -15.32
CA ALA A 219 0.13 -8.75 -15.58
C ALA A 219 0.59 -7.68 -14.59
N GLN A 220 -0.31 -7.09 -13.79
CA GLN A 220 0.04 -6.23 -12.67
C GLN A 220 -0.88 -6.48 -11.47
N ILE A 221 -0.27 -6.45 -10.29
CA ILE A 221 -0.94 -6.47 -9.00
C ILE A 221 -0.69 -5.14 -8.29
N ILE A 222 -1.72 -4.57 -7.67
CA ILE A 222 -1.58 -3.43 -6.77
C ILE A 222 -2.17 -3.78 -5.41
N PHE A 223 -1.36 -3.64 -4.36
CA PHE A 223 -1.85 -3.54 -2.99
C PHE A 223 -2.08 -2.07 -2.66
N ASN A 224 -3.34 -1.67 -2.58
CA ASN A 224 -3.75 -0.29 -2.33
C ASN A 224 -4.35 -0.19 -0.93
N GLN A 225 -3.51 0.15 0.04
CA GLN A 225 -3.90 0.32 1.44
C GLN A 225 -4.60 1.68 1.60
N GLN A 226 -5.87 1.64 1.99
CA GLN A 226 -6.70 2.84 2.12
C GLN A 226 -6.75 3.37 3.54
N ASN A 227 -6.68 2.47 4.53
CA ASN A 227 -6.61 2.79 5.96
C ASN A 227 -6.16 1.53 6.72
N ASN A 228 -6.11 1.55 8.06
CA ASN A 228 -5.59 0.42 8.84
C ASN A 228 -6.41 -0.89 8.74
N ASP A 229 -7.67 -0.81 8.33
CA ASP A 229 -8.62 -1.93 8.29
C ASP A 229 -9.03 -2.35 6.87
N ARG A 230 -8.50 -1.69 5.83
CA ARG A 230 -8.87 -1.93 4.43
C ARG A 230 -7.69 -1.74 3.47
N TYR A 231 -7.43 -2.78 2.67
CA TYR A 231 -6.64 -2.65 1.44
C TYR A 231 -7.34 -3.34 0.28
N MET A 232 -7.14 -2.79 -0.92
CA MET A 232 -7.62 -3.38 -2.16
C MET A 232 -6.49 -4.21 -2.77
N PHE A 233 -6.78 -5.48 -3.08
CA PHE A 233 -5.91 -6.32 -3.90
C PHE A 233 -6.46 -6.25 -5.33
N GLU A 234 -5.83 -5.42 -6.14
CA GLU A 234 -6.26 -5.12 -7.50
C GLU A 234 -5.47 -5.96 -8.51
N LEU A 235 -6.17 -6.58 -9.46
CA LEU A 235 -5.59 -7.37 -10.54
C LEU A 235 -5.81 -6.65 -11.86
N TYR A 236 -4.77 -6.54 -12.68
CA TYR A 236 -4.81 -5.86 -13.98
C TYR A 236 -4.33 -6.76 -15.10
N ASP A 237 -5.05 -6.76 -16.22
CA ASP A 237 -4.59 -7.36 -17.47
C ASP A 237 -3.81 -6.33 -18.28
N LEU A 238 -2.79 -6.77 -19.01
CA LEU A 238 -2.13 -5.96 -20.03
C LEU A 238 -2.89 -6.08 -21.37
N ARG A 239 -3.37 -4.94 -21.88
CA ARG A 239 -4.08 -4.83 -23.16
C ARG A 239 -3.37 -3.80 -24.05
N GLY A 240 -2.72 -4.31 -25.10
CA GLY A 240 -1.76 -3.50 -25.86
C GLY A 240 -0.64 -3.07 -24.91
N GLU A 241 -0.48 -1.76 -24.75
CA GLU A 241 0.52 -1.14 -23.88
C GLU A 241 -0.06 -0.65 -22.54
N SER A 242 -1.36 -0.86 -22.29
CA SER A 242 -2.06 -0.32 -21.12
C SER A 242 -2.55 -1.39 -20.16
N TYR A 243 -2.53 -1.10 -18.86
CA TYR A 243 -3.14 -1.94 -17.85
C TYR A 243 -4.63 -1.62 -17.71
N THR A 244 -5.46 -2.65 -17.79
CA THR A 244 -6.90 -2.57 -17.54
C THR A 244 -7.26 -3.37 -16.31
N ARG A 245 -7.95 -2.76 -15.34
CA ARG A 245 -8.37 -3.45 -14.12
C ARG A 245 -9.29 -4.62 -14.46
N PHE A 246 -8.86 -5.83 -14.12
CA PHE A 246 -9.62 -7.05 -14.32
C PHE A 246 -10.60 -7.32 -13.17
N ASP A 247 -10.10 -7.19 -11.93
CA ASP A 247 -10.88 -7.40 -10.71
C ASP A 247 -10.20 -6.69 -9.51
N THR A 248 -10.95 -6.58 -8.42
CA THR A 248 -10.49 -6.10 -7.12
C THR A 248 -11.06 -6.99 -6.04
N ILE A 249 -10.19 -7.53 -5.18
CA ILE A 249 -10.61 -8.10 -3.91
C ILE A 249 -10.68 -6.94 -2.91
N ASN A 250 -11.89 -6.60 -2.49
CA ASN A 250 -12.11 -5.62 -1.43
C ASN A 250 -11.91 -6.33 -0.09
N THR A 251 -10.89 -5.97 0.68
CA THR A 251 -10.63 -6.60 1.98
C THR A 251 -11.08 -5.74 3.15
N ARG A 252 -11.40 -6.39 4.26
CA ARG A 252 -11.59 -5.84 5.58
C ARG A 252 -10.85 -6.71 6.59
N ARG A 253 -10.18 -6.07 7.54
CA ARG A 253 -9.51 -6.79 8.63
C ARG A 253 -10.54 -7.50 9.50
N LYS A 254 -10.27 -8.75 9.87
CA LYS A 254 -11.09 -9.50 10.82
C LYS A 254 -10.66 -9.21 12.26
N GLY A 255 -11.62 -9.15 13.18
CA GLY A 255 -11.35 -9.20 14.62
C GLY A 255 -10.74 -7.92 15.24
N THR A 256 -10.73 -6.79 14.53
CA THR A 256 -10.27 -5.50 15.07
C THR A 256 -11.36 -4.44 14.90
N SER A 257 -11.72 -3.74 15.98
CA SER A 257 -12.56 -2.55 15.85
C SER A 257 -11.78 -1.44 15.15
N PHE A 258 -12.54 -0.53 14.50
CA PHE A 258 -12.10 0.67 13.78
C PHE A 258 -11.16 1.63 14.56
N ALA A 259 -10.81 1.32 15.81
CA ALA A 259 -10.26 2.25 16.79
C ALA A 259 -8.83 1.95 17.28
N LYS A 260 -8.02 1.14 16.57
CA LYS A 260 -6.62 0.93 16.97
C LYS A 260 -5.71 1.91 16.23
N SER A 261 -5.56 3.10 16.82
CA SER A 261 -4.60 4.13 16.43
C SER A 261 -3.16 3.66 16.67
N ASP A 262 -2.28 3.92 15.71
CA ASP A 262 -0.83 3.65 15.76
C ASP A 262 -0.06 4.66 16.63
N SER A 263 -0.66 5.13 17.74
CA SER A 263 0.10 5.85 18.78
C SER A 263 0.91 4.81 19.52
N ASP A 264 2.24 4.94 19.50
CA ASP A 264 3.26 4.07 20.10
C ASP A 264 2.68 2.83 20.78
N TYR A 265 2.87 1.66 20.15
CA TYR A 265 2.39 0.38 20.68
C TYR A 265 2.83 0.14 22.13
N GLY A 266 3.82 0.90 22.60
CA GLY A 266 4.18 1.02 24.00
C GLY A 266 4.60 -0.33 24.52
N ASP A 267 3.95 -0.75 25.59
CA ASP A 267 4.18 -2.06 26.20
C ASP A 267 3.74 -3.23 25.31
N LYS A 268 2.88 -3.00 24.30
CA LYS A 268 2.44 -3.99 23.32
C LYS A 268 3.25 -3.99 22.04
N THR A 269 4.46 -3.43 22.01
CA THR A 269 5.32 -3.51 20.82
C THR A 269 5.81 -4.94 20.58
N CYS A 270 5.69 -5.42 19.35
CA CYS A 270 6.21 -6.72 18.92
C CYS A 270 7.74 -6.76 19.07
N VAL A 271 8.25 -7.73 19.84
CA VAL A 271 9.69 -7.88 20.14
C VAL A 271 10.55 -8.16 18.89
N ILE A 272 9.93 -8.68 17.83
CA ILE A 272 10.62 -9.05 16.58
C ILE A 272 10.50 -7.97 15.52
N SER A 273 9.26 -7.59 15.16
CA SER A 273 9.02 -6.71 14.02
C SER A 273 8.92 -5.22 14.39
N GLY A 274 8.76 -4.89 15.67
CA GLY A 274 8.44 -3.54 16.13
C GLY A 274 7.00 -3.08 15.87
N GLY A 275 6.13 -3.95 15.34
CA GLY A 275 4.71 -3.68 15.06
C GLY A 275 3.81 -3.82 16.29
N LEU A 276 2.49 -3.69 16.12
CA LEU A 276 1.52 -3.97 17.20
C LEU A 276 1.54 -5.45 17.58
N GLY A 277 1.88 -5.73 18.82
CA GLY A 277 1.74 -7.03 19.45
C GLY A 277 0.27 -7.36 19.72
N THR A 278 -0.13 -8.55 19.29
CA THR A 278 -1.51 -9.05 19.42
C THR A 278 -1.60 -10.25 20.36
N SER A 279 -0.47 -10.91 20.64
CA SER A 279 -0.39 -12.04 21.55
C SER A 279 0.88 -11.99 22.41
N GLN A 280 0.79 -12.55 23.62
CA GLN A 280 1.88 -12.54 24.60
C GLN A 280 2.68 -13.86 24.54
N VAL A 281 3.99 -13.76 24.69
CA VAL A 281 4.94 -14.87 24.87
C VAL A 281 5.68 -14.64 26.18
N THR A 282 6.12 -15.72 26.84
CA THR A 282 6.80 -15.63 28.14
C THR A 282 8.14 -16.34 28.06
N TYR A 283 9.19 -15.70 28.57
CA TYR A 283 10.53 -16.27 28.66
C TYR A 283 11.19 -15.82 29.96
N GLN A 284 11.74 -16.78 30.72
CA GLN A 284 12.40 -16.53 32.02
C GLN A 284 11.56 -15.66 32.99
N GLY A 285 10.25 -15.90 33.05
CA GLY A 285 9.32 -15.14 33.90
C GLY A 285 8.97 -13.72 33.42
N LYS A 286 9.56 -13.26 32.31
CA LYS A 286 9.23 -11.98 31.66
C LYS A 286 8.26 -12.20 30.50
N SER A 287 7.38 -11.23 30.29
CA SER A 287 6.39 -11.28 29.22
C SER A 287 6.74 -10.31 28.09
N TYR A 288 6.61 -10.80 26.86
CA TYR A 288 6.87 -10.06 25.63
C TYR A 288 5.67 -10.18 24.69
N TRP A 289 5.56 -9.28 23.72
CA TRP A 289 4.48 -9.31 22.74
C TRP A 289 4.98 -9.68 21.34
N VAL A 290 4.14 -10.38 20.58
CA VAL A 290 4.36 -10.72 19.17
C VAL A 290 3.12 -10.42 18.33
N CYS A 291 3.32 -10.02 17.07
CA CYS A 291 2.24 -9.55 16.20
C CYS A 291 1.51 -10.67 15.42
N CYS A 292 2.15 -11.83 15.21
CA CYS A 292 1.56 -12.95 14.47
C CYS A 292 2.21 -14.29 14.88
N SER A 293 1.64 -15.38 14.35
CA SER A 293 2.14 -16.75 14.57
C SER A 293 3.57 -16.95 14.04
N GLY A 294 3.97 -16.24 12.98
CA GLY A 294 5.35 -16.23 12.48
C GLY A 294 6.36 -15.70 13.50
N CYS A 295 6.06 -14.55 14.11
CA CYS A 295 6.89 -13.99 15.17
C CYS A 295 6.92 -14.87 16.41
N ARG A 296 5.80 -15.51 16.78
CA ARG A 296 5.79 -16.49 17.89
C ARG A 296 6.78 -17.62 17.65
N LYS A 297 6.73 -18.26 16.47
CA LYS A 297 7.65 -19.34 16.11
C LYS A 297 9.12 -18.91 16.13
N ALA A 298 9.40 -17.70 15.63
CA ALA A 298 10.76 -17.15 15.65
C ALA A 298 11.25 -16.86 17.08
N PHE A 299 10.37 -16.34 17.95
CA PHE A 299 10.67 -16.11 19.36
C PHE A 299 10.91 -17.42 20.10
N ASP A 300 10.05 -18.41 19.93
CA ASP A 300 10.16 -19.71 20.61
C ASP A 300 11.43 -20.47 20.19
N ALA A 301 11.95 -20.22 18.99
CA ALA A 301 13.17 -20.84 18.49
C ALA A 301 14.46 -20.23 19.06
N ASP A 302 14.51 -18.90 19.24
CA ASP A 302 15.68 -18.19 19.76
C ASP A 302 15.28 -16.91 20.53
N PRO A 303 14.74 -17.06 21.75
CA PRO A 303 14.17 -15.94 22.49
C PRO A 303 15.24 -14.94 22.93
N GLU A 304 16.43 -15.41 23.31
CA GLU A 304 17.53 -14.55 23.79
C GLU A 304 17.98 -13.57 22.70
N LYS A 305 18.13 -14.04 21.45
CA LYS A 305 18.48 -13.19 20.31
C LYS A 305 17.49 -12.06 20.10
N TRP A 306 16.20 -12.36 20.09
CA TRP A 306 15.16 -11.35 19.84
C TRP A 306 15.03 -10.36 20.99
N ILE A 307 15.17 -10.83 22.23
CA ILE A 307 15.15 -9.96 23.41
C ILE A 307 16.35 -8.99 23.38
N ALA A 308 17.55 -9.49 23.06
CA ALA A 308 18.75 -8.65 22.94
C ALA A 308 18.59 -7.58 21.85
N LYS A 309 18.12 -7.95 20.65
CA LYS A 309 17.83 -6.98 19.57
C LYS A 309 16.80 -5.94 19.99
N TYR A 310 15.72 -6.36 20.65
CA TYR A 310 14.67 -5.46 21.11
C TYR A 310 15.18 -4.46 22.16
N GLU A 311 15.99 -4.91 23.12
CA GLU A 311 16.57 -4.04 24.14
C GLU A 311 17.60 -3.06 23.54
N ALA A 312 18.39 -3.48 22.55
CA ALA A 312 19.30 -2.61 21.82
C ALA A 312 18.53 -1.49 21.11
N ASN A 313 17.50 -1.84 20.32
CA ASN A 313 16.67 -0.87 19.60
C ASN A 313 15.95 0.11 20.55
N LYS A 314 15.51 -0.36 21.73
CA LYS A 314 14.92 0.49 22.76
C LYS A 314 15.90 1.50 23.35
N LYS A 315 17.19 1.15 23.50
CA LYS A 315 18.22 2.05 24.03
C LYS A 315 18.58 3.13 23.01
N GLU A 316 18.68 2.76 21.74
CA GLU A 316 18.94 3.71 20.64
C GLU A 316 17.82 4.74 20.50
N THR A 317 16.57 4.31 20.61
CA THR A 317 15.40 5.19 20.50
C THR A 317 15.26 6.16 21.70
N LYS A 318 15.83 5.82 22.87
CA LYS A 318 15.80 6.67 24.08
C LYS A 318 16.93 7.69 24.15
N THR A 319 17.94 7.56 23.29
CA THR A 319 19.14 8.41 23.29
C THR A 319 19.07 9.47 22.18
N GLN A 320 18.06 9.39 21.31
CA GLN A 320 17.67 10.41 20.33
C GLN A 320 16.54 11.27 20.89
#